data_AF-A0A317L9D9-F1
#
_entry.id   AF-A0A317L9D9-F1
#
_cell.length_a   1.000
_cell.length_b   1.000
_cell.length_c   1.000
_cell.angle_alpha   90.00
_cell.angle_beta   90.00
_cell.angle_gamma   90.00
#
_symmetry.space_group_name_H-M   'P 1'
#
loop_
_entity.id
_entity.type
_entity.pdbx_description
1 polymer ?
#
loop_
_entity_poly.entity_id
_entity_poly.type
_entity_poly.pdbx_seq_one_letter_code
_entity_poly.pdbx_strand_id
1 'polypeptide(L)'
;MIFLPYIYEDELLYSVFARYHHYSGNENPKETMNELYGSHTTCATTLFPTNLNTLLHGFPTPNSFQVKELIIKNTGLPYYTPFIPNERNLELKKLMVEGNGTSFYMKLGRTASTIKNKKYLYCCKSCVNEDTFNN
;
A
#
# COMPACT_ATOMS: atom_id res chain seq x y z
N MET A 1 12.96 16.72 -3.45
CA MET A 1 11.68 17.06 -4.12
C MET A 1 10.75 15.90 -3.86
N ILE A 2 9.59 16.13 -3.24
CA ILE A 2 8.62 15.07 -2.96
C ILE A 2 7.81 14.83 -4.24
N PHE A 3 7.79 13.59 -4.73
CA PHE A 3 7.08 13.19 -5.94
C PHE A 3 6.50 11.79 -5.77
N LEU A 4 5.43 11.47 -6.48
CA LEU A 4 4.90 10.11 -6.53
C LEU A 4 5.48 9.42 -7.77
N PRO A 5 6.23 8.30 -7.64
CA PRO A 5 6.69 7.56 -8.80
C PRO A 5 5.51 7.13 -9.68
N TYR A 6 5.75 6.98 -10.97
CA TYR A 6 4.76 6.40 -11.87
C TYR A 6 4.34 5.02 -11.36
N ILE A 7 3.04 4.82 -11.18
CA ILE A 7 2.45 3.57 -10.69
C ILE A 7 2.24 2.66 -11.90
N TYR A 8 2.95 1.53 -11.96
CA TYR A 8 2.79 0.58 -13.05
C TYR A 8 1.46 -0.18 -12.91
N GLU A 9 1.00 -0.75 -14.03
CA GLU A 9 -0.12 -1.69 -14.03
C GLU A 9 0.23 -2.91 -13.17
N ASP A 10 -0.74 -3.40 -12.40
CA ASP A 10 -0.60 -4.49 -11.42
C ASP A 10 0.47 -4.29 -10.33
N GLU A 11 1.00 -3.08 -10.17
CA GLU A 11 1.96 -2.76 -9.12
C GLU A 11 1.27 -2.47 -7.78
N LEU A 12 1.73 -3.09 -6.70
CA LEU A 12 1.29 -2.75 -5.35
C LEU A 12 1.82 -1.37 -4.93
N LEU A 13 1.00 -0.60 -4.22
CA LEU A 13 1.43 0.68 -3.62
C LEU A 13 2.68 0.55 -2.73
N TYR A 14 2.85 -0.59 -2.05
CA TYR A 14 4.08 -0.86 -1.30
C TYR A 14 5.34 -0.84 -2.19
N SER A 15 5.25 -1.37 -3.42
CA SER A 15 6.34 -1.30 -4.41
C SER A 15 6.62 0.13 -4.83
N VAL A 16 5.57 0.92 -5.09
CA VAL A 16 5.69 2.36 -5.41
C VAL A 16 6.44 3.09 -4.29
N PHE A 17 6.12 2.82 -3.02
CA PHE A 17 6.82 3.43 -1.89
C PHE A 17 8.27 2.97 -1.77
N ALA A 18 8.56 1.69 -2.06
CA ALA A 18 9.92 1.17 -2.07
C ALA A 18 10.77 1.81 -3.19
N ARG A 19 10.18 2.05 -4.36
CA ARG A 19 10.82 2.80 -5.45
C ARG A 19 11.06 4.26 -5.07
N TYR A 20 10.07 4.91 -4.46
CA TYR A 20 10.25 6.26 -3.93
C TYR A 20 11.40 6.33 -2.91
N HIS A 21 11.43 5.40 -1.95
CA HIS A 21 12.51 5.29 -0.96
C HIS A 21 13.89 5.22 -1.63
N HIS A 22 14.01 4.37 -2.65
CA HIS A 22 15.25 4.21 -3.41
C HIS A 22 15.63 5.46 -4.22
N TYR A 23 14.69 6.02 -4.99
CA TYR A 23 14.94 7.18 -5.86
C TYR A 23 15.24 8.46 -5.07
N SER A 24 14.65 8.61 -3.89
CA SER A 24 14.91 9.75 -2.99
C SER A 24 16.20 9.58 -2.17
N GLY A 25 16.89 8.44 -2.28
CA GLY A 25 18.12 8.17 -1.52
C GLY A 25 17.89 8.06 -0.01
N ASN A 26 16.67 7.72 0.41
CA ASN A 26 16.34 7.58 1.82
C ASN A 26 17.05 6.34 2.40
N GLU A 27 17.74 6.50 3.53
CA GLU A 27 18.37 5.37 4.24
C GLU A 27 17.45 4.75 5.30
N ASN A 28 16.44 5.50 5.71
CA ASN A 28 15.54 5.12 6.78
C ASN A 28 14.08 5.12 6.28
N PRO A 29 13.35 4.00 6.39
CA PRO A 29 11.94 3.93 6.04
C PRO A 29 11.07 4.96 6.76
N LYS A 30 11.43 5.38 7.99
CA LYS A 30 10.69 6.42 8.72
C LYS A 30 10.76 7.79 8.05
N GLU A 31 11.87 8.11 7.38
CA GLU A 31 11.97 9.36 6.61
C GLU A 31 11.07 9.29 5.38
N THR A 32 11.09 8.15 4.69
CA THR A 32 10.17 7.89 3.57
C THR A 32 8.71 8.00 3.97
N MET A 33 8.32 7.45 5.13
CA MET A 33 6.95 7.59 5.62
C MET A 33 6.62 9.03 5.99
N ASN A 34 7.58 9.78 6.54
CA ASN A 34 7.38 11.20 6.83
C ASN A 34 7.23 12.04 5.57
N GLU A 35 8.01 11.79 4.53
CA GLU A 35 7.87 12.49 3.24
C GLU A 35 6.56 12.15 2.53
N LEU A 36 6.15 10.88 2.55
CA LEU A 36 4.93 10.42 1.86
C LEU A 36 3.64 10.74 2.63
N TYR A 37 3.66 10.68 3.96
CA TYR A 37 2.46 10.77 4.79
C TYR A 37 2.50 11.93 5.81
N GLY A 38 3.59 12.68 5.91
CA GLY A 38 3.78 13.68 6.97
C GLY A 38 3.86 13.06 8.38
N SER A 39 4.18 11.76 8.49
CA SER A 39 4.20 11.05 9.78
C SER A 39 5.22 9.92 9.80
N HIS A 40 6.03 9.87 10.86
CA HIS A 40 6.96 8.78 11.15
C HIS A 40 6.31 7.54 11.77
N THR A 41 5.04 7.62 12.19
CA THR A 41 4.32 6.51 12.85
C THR A 41 3.45 5.72 11.88
N THR A 42 3.18 6.27 10.70
CA THR A 42 2.46 5.57 9.64
C THR A 42 3.33 4.43 9.11
N CYS A 43 2.78 3.22 9.11
CA CYS A 43 3.43 2.05 8.53
C CYS A 43 2.72 1.66 7.24
N ALA A 44 3.42 1.74 6.10
CA ALA A 44 2.92 1.23 4.84
C ALA A 44 2.93 -0.31 4.89
N THR A 45 1.78 -0.91 5.16
CA THR A 45 1.66 -2.36 5.13
C THR A 45 1.72 -2.87 3.69
N THR A 46 2.31 -4.06 3.47
CA THR A 46 2.57 -4.58 2.11
C THR A 46 1.33 -4.69 1.24
N LEU A 47 0.23 -5.17 1.81
CA LEU A 47 -1.00 -5.46 1.05
C LEU A 47 -2.09 -4.41 1.26
N PHE A 48 -2.10 -3.71 2.39
CA PHE A 48 -3.21 -2.83 2.76
C PHE A 48 -2.68 -1.52 3.36
N PRO A 49 -2.04 -0.67 2.53
CA PRO A 49 -1.69 0.67 2.97
C PRO A 49 -2.96 1.44 3.35
N THR A 50 -2.86 2.25 4.39
CA THR A 50 -3.97 3.07 4.89
C THR A 50 -3.61 4.55 4.81
N ASN A 51 -4.55 5.41 5.19
CA ASN A 51 -4.42 6.86 5.15
C ASN A 51 -4.09 7.41 3.75
N LEU A 52 -4.67 6.81 2.70
CA LEU A 52 -4.37 7.15 1.30
C LEU A 52 -4.81 8.56 0.90
N ASN A 53 -5.78 9.16 1.61
CA ASN A 53 -6.10 10.58 1.41
C ASN A 53 -4.90 11.47 1.77
N THR A 54 -4.29 11.26 2.94
CA THR A 54 -3.11 12.05 3.35
C THR A 54 -1.97 11.88 2.36
N LEU A 55 -1.73 10.65 1.88
CA LEU A 55 -0.74 10.38 0.85
C LEU A 55 -0.97 11.26 -0.39
N LEU A 56 -2.16 11.22 -0.98
CA LEU A 56 -2.43 11.95 -2.22
C LEU A 56 -2.49 13.46 -2.02
N HIS A 57 -2.95 13.95 -0.86
CA HIS A 57 -2.95 15.38 -0.53
C HIS A 57 -1.54 15.96 -0.41
N GLY A 58 -0.53 15.13 -0.11
CA GLY A 58 0.87 15.55 -0.09
C GLY A 58 1.45 15.88 -1.47
N PHE A 59 0.76 15.51 -2.56
CA PHE A 59 1.21 15.75 -3.92
C PHE A 59 0.38 16.83 -4.63
N PRO A 60 1.00 17.66 -5.50
CA PRO A 60 0.34 18.79 -6.16
C PRO A 60 -0.81 18.43 -7.12
N THR A 61 -1.04 17.14 -7.40
CA THR A 61 -2.20 16.64 -8.17
C THR A 61 -3.07 15.70 -7.33
N PRO A 62 -3.87 16.21 -6.37
CA PRO A 62 -4.81 15.39 -5.63
C PRO A 62 -6.12 15.27 -6.41
N ASN A 63 -6.41 14.10 -6.97
CA ASN A 63 -7.76 13.78 -7.45
C ASN A 63 -8.33 12.68 -6.56
N SER A 64 -9.42 12.96 -5.84
CA SER A 64 -10.09 12.01 -4.93
C SER A 64 -10.60 10.75 -5.63
N PHE A 65 -10.83 10.82 -6.95
CA PHE A 65 -11.12 9.66 -7.80
C PHE A 65 -9.97 8.63 -7.79
N GLN A 66 -8.72 9.07 -7.62
CA GLN A 66 -7.55 8.19 -7.60
C GLN A 66 -7.53 7.27 -6.37
N VAL A 67 -7.99 7.70 -5.17
CA VAL A 67 -7.86 6.84 -3.97
C VAL A 67 -8.67 5.55 -4.11
N LYS A 68 -9.91 5.63 -4.59
CA LYS A 68 -10.76 4.44 -4.76
C LYS A 68 -10.18 3.50 -5.82
N GLU A 69 -9.66 4.06 -6.92
CA GLU A 69 -9.00 3.28 -7.96
C GLU A 69 -7.71 2.62 -7.45
N LEU A 70 -6.88 3.35 -6.70
CA LEU A 70 -5.67 2.81 -6.06
C LEU A 70 -5.98 1.64 -5.14
N ILE A 71 -7.05 1.73 -4.33
CA ILE A 71 -7.48 0.63 -3.48
C ILE A 71 -7.81 -0.61 -4.33
N ILE A 72 -8.48 -0.42 -5.47
CA ILE A 72 -8.94 -1.54 -6.32
C ILE A 72 -7.80 -2.12 -7.16
N LYS A 73 -6.88 -1.30 -7.67
CA LYS A 73 -5.84 -1.73 -8.62
C LYS A 73 -4.50 -2.04 -7.97
N ASN A 74 -4.15 -1.33 -6.90
CA ASN A 74 -2.79 -1.29 -6.37
C ASN A 74 -2.72 -1.77 -4.89
N THR A 75 -3.72 -2.51 -4.42
CA THR A 75 -3.73 -3.11 -3.08
C THR A 75 -4.25 -4.54 -3.09
N GLY A 76 -4.04 -5.25 -1.98
CA GLY A 76 -4.51 -6.62 -1.81
C GLY A 76 -6.00 -6.74 -1.48
N LEU A 77 -6.74 -5.65 -1.20
CA LEU A 77 -8.14 -5.73 -0.77
C LEU A 77 -9.08 -6.49 -1.73
N PRO A 78 -8.97 -6.36 -3.07
CA PRO A 78 -9.82 -7.10 -4.00
C PRO A 78 -9.75 -8.61 -3.81
N TYR A 79 -8.57 -9.17 -3.48
CA TYR A 79 -8.40 -10.60 -3.24
C TYR A 79 -9.13 -11.08 -1.98
N TYR A 80 -9.40 -10.20 -1.02
CA TYR A 80 -10.12 -10.51 0.21
C TYR A 80 -11.62 -10.23 0.12
N THR A 81 -12.03 -9.38 -0.82
CA THR A 81 -13.42 -8.91 -0.97
C THR A 81 -14.44 -10.06 -1.10
N PRO A 82 -14.20 -11.15 -1.84
CA PRO A 82 -15.15 -12.26 -1.95
C PRO A 82 -15.41 -13.00 -0.63
N PHE A 83 -14.50 -12.89 0.34
CA PHE A 83 -14.51 -13.67 1.58
C PHE A 83 -14.98 -12.87 2.80
N ILE A 84 -15.37 -11.61 2.62
CA ILE A 84 -15.82 -10.73 3.70
C ILE A 84 -17.23 -10.20 3.42
N PRO A 85 -18.07 -10.00 4.45
CA PRO A 85 -19.37 -9.36 4.28
C PRO A 85 -19.24 -7.96 3.68
N ASN A 86 -20.21 -7.56 2.85
CA ASN A 86 -20.22 -6.26 2.17
C ASN A 86 -20.05 -5.07 3.12
N GLU A 87 -20.72 -5.09 4.27
CA GLU A 87 -20.60 -4.05 5.30
C GLU A 87 -19.16 -3.91 5.79
N ARG A 88 -18.49 -5.04 6.07
CA ARG A 88 -17.09 -5.07 6.48
C ARG A 88 -16.16 -4.60 5.37
N ASN A 89 -16.44 -4.94 4.12
CA ASN A 89 -15.67 -4.44 2.98
C ASN A 89 -15.73 -2.91 2.87
N LEU A 90 -16.94 -2.32 3.03
CA LEU A 90 -17.11 -0.86 3.03
C LEU A 90 -16.35 -0.21 4.18
N GLU A 91 -16.40 -0.81 5.37
CA GLU A 91 -15.64 -0.33 6.53
C GLU A 91 -14.12 -0.38 6.29
N LEU A 92 -13.60 -1.50 5.75
CA LEU A 92 -12.18 -1.63 5.42
C LEU A 92 -11.74 -0.59 4.38
N LYS A 93 -12.55 -0.35 3.34
CA LYS A 93 -12.29 0.72 2.36
C LYS A 93 -12.20 2.08 3.04
N LYS A 94 -13.13 2.42 3.93
CA LYS A 94 -13.09 3.68 4.69
C LYS A 94 -11.79 3.81 5.51
N LEU A 95 -11.36 2.72 6.16
CA LEU A 95 -10.09 2.69 6.90
C LEU A 95 -8.86 2.84 5.99
N MET A 96 -8.90 2.36 4.75
CA MET A 96 -7.80 2.60 3.81
C MET A 96 -7.73 4.06 3.36
N VAL A 97 -8.88 4.72 3.24
CA VAL A 97 -8.95 6.13 2.84
C VAL A 97 -8.44 7.05 3.96
N GLU A 98 -8.94 6.90 5.19
CA GLU A 98 -8.73 7.88 6.29
C GLU A 98 -8.18 7.28 7.60
N GLY A 99 -8.01 5.96 7.67
CA GLY A 99 -7.62 5.27 8.90
C GLY A 99 -6.12 5.30 9.18
N ASN A 100 -5.76 5.21 10.46
CA ASN A 100 -4.37 5.15 10.95
C ASN A 100 -3.76 3.73 10.94
N GLY A 101 -4.36 2.77 10.23
CA GLY A 101 -3.87 1.39 10.08
C GLY A 101 -4.05 0.46 11.29
N THR A 102 -4.26 0.99 12.50
CA THR A 102 -4.24 0.18 13.75
C THR A 102 -5.31 -0.90 13.83
N SER A 103 -6.53 -0.63 13.34
CA SER A 103 -7.65 -1.57 13.41
C SER A 103 -7.89 -2.38 12.14
N PHE A 104 -7.14 -2.11 11.06
CA PHE A 104 -7.39 -2.70 9.75
C PHE A 104 -7.26 -4.24 9.79
N TYR A 105 -6.13 -4.74 10.29
CA TYR A 105 -5.88 -6.19 10.34
C TYR A 105 -6.78 -6.93 11.31
N MET A 106 -7.22 -6.26 12.38
CA MET A 106 -8.20 -6.81 13.31
C MET A 106 -9.55 -6.98 12.61
N LYS A 107 -10.02 -5.96 11.91
CA LYS A 107 -11.29 -6.01 11.16
C LYS A 107 -11.24 -6.96 9.97
N LEU A 108 -10.08 -7.13 9.35
CA LEU A 108 -9.85 -8.16 8.33
C LEU A 108 -9.92 -9.58 8.91
N GLY A 109 -9.74 -9.76 10.22
CA GLY A 109 -9.67 -11.08 10.87
C GLY A 109 -8.29 -11.73 10.79
N ARG A 110 -7.24 -10.99 10.38
CA ARG A 110 -5.88 -11.53 10.27
C ARG A 110 -5.29 -11.89 11.63
N THR A 111 -5.67 -11.19 12.69
CA THR A 111 -5.20 -11.45 14.06
C THR A 111 -5.62 -12.82 14.59
N ALA A 112 -6.69 -13.41 14.05
CA ALA A 112 -7.15 -14.76 14.39
C ALA A 112 -6.43 -15.86 13.58
N SER A 113 -5.55 -15.50 12.64
CA SER A 113 -4.82 -16.47 11.82
C SER A 113 -3.68 -17.12 12.59
N THR A 114 -3.56 -18.45 12.49
CA THR A 114 -2.44 -19.23 13.02
C THR A 114 -1.24 -19.25 12.06
N ILE A 115 -1.39 -18.70 10.86
CA ILE A 115 -0.34 -18.65 9.85
C ILE A 115 0.67 -17.58 10.22
N LYS A 116 1.94 -17.99 10.40
CA LYS A 116 3.04 -17.07 10.73
C LYS A 116 3.34 -16.14 9.57
N ASN A 117 3.60 -14.87 9.90
CA ASN A 117 4.09 -13.90 8.92
C ASN A 117 5.47 -14.31 8.40
N LYS A 118 5.65 -14.16 7.10
CA LYS A 118 6.96 -14.33 6.46
C LYS A 118 7.88 -13.17 6.87
N LYS A 119 9.14 -13.48 7.17
CA LYS A 119 10.16 -12.47 7.52
C LYS A 119 10.57 -11.61 6.32
N TYR A 120 10.53 -12.19 5.13
CA TYR A 120 10.92 -11.56 3.88
C TYR A 120 9.83 -11.73 2.83
N LEU A 121 9.79 -10.81 1.87
CA LEU A 121 9.04 -11.00 0.64
C LEU A 121 9.80 -12.02 -0.21
N TYR A 122 9.06 -12.96 -0.80
CA TYR A 122 9.64 -13.92 -1.73
C TYR A 122 9.18 -13.54 -3.14
N CYS A 123 10.10 -13.61 -4.09
CA CYS A 123 9.82 -13.42 -5.50
C CYS A 123 10.10 -14.71 -6.27
N CYS A 124 9.42 -14.88 -7.40
CA CYS A 124 9.72 -15.94 -8.35
C CYS A 124 10.86 -15.47 -9.26
N LYS A 125 11.95 -16.25 -9.36
CA LYS A 125 13.11 -15.88 -10.20
C LYS A 125 12.77 -15.79 -11.68
N SER A 126 11.89 -16.66 -12.19
CA SER A 126 11.47 -16.59 -13.60
C SER A 126 10.70 -15.31 -13.89
N CYS A 127 9.76 -14.93 -13.03
CA CYS A 127 8.99 -13.69 -13.16
C CYS A 127 9.90 -12.46 -13.11
N VAL A 128 10.87 -12.42 -12.17
CA VAL A 128 11.83 -11.30 -12.12
C VAL A 128 12.62 -11.20 -13.41
N ASN A 129 13.08 -12.32 -13.97
CA ASN A 129 13.80 -12.31 -15.24
C ASN A 129 12.90 -11.79 -16.37
N GLU A 130 11.68 -12.31 -16.51
CA GLU A 130 10.70 -11.85 -17.51
C GLU A 130 10.43 -10.33 -17.40
N ASP A 131 10.24 -9.82 -16.19
CA ASP A 131 10.01 -8.38 -15.94
C ASP A 131 11.23 -7.53 -16.32
N THR A 132 12.45 -8.06 -16.17
CA THR A 132 13.69 -7.37 -16.59
C THR A 132 13.96 -7.44 -18.09
N PHE A 133 13.43 -8.45 -18.80
CA PHE A 133 13.61 -8.60 -20.24
C PHE A 133 12.55 -7.85 -21.07
N ASN A 134 11.38 -7.58 -20.49
CA ASN A 134 10.26 -6.91 -21.17
C ASN A 134 10.18 -5.38 -20.90
N ASN A 135 11.19 -4.80 -20.25
CA ASN A 135 11.34 -3.35 -19.97
C ASN A 135 12.54 -2.78 -20.73
#